data_AF-A0A6P0Z3S7-F1
#
_entry.id   AF-A0A6P0Z3S7-F1
#
_cell.length_a   1.000
_cell.length_b   1.000
_cell.length_c   1.000
_cell.angle_alpha   90.00
_cell.angle_beta   90.00
_cell.angle_gamma   90.00
#
_symmetry.space_group_name_H-M   'P 1'
#
loop_
_entity.id
_entity.type
_entity.pdbx_description
1 polymer ?
#
loop_
_entity_poly.entity_id
_entity_poly.type
_entity_poly.pdbx_seq_one_letter_code
_entity_poly.pdbx_strand_id
1 'polypeptide(L)'
;MADSTRLFFKQDTVLKQEPVQSSMLPSNKIQKVPQGTLLVLDSYERPANSHIRISLKNLKFKGLRMNWYAFEGHVAIVQEQIQAVDSISKSISKQQEKNTLKVTTYSNSDQECPLKLIINTDTMLKRAPVDSRYLSEDSIQKIPVGILDQSYCK
;
A
#
# COMPACT_ATOMS: atom_id res chain seq x y z
N MET A 1 7.51 8.71 16.90
CA MET A 1 7.33 8.01 15.60
C MET A 1 8.45 6.99 15.48
N ALA A 2 8.13 5.75 15.13
CA ALA A 2 9.18 4.75 14.93
C ALA A 2 9.59 4.76 13.45
N ASP A 3 10.81 5.17 13.16
CA ASP A 3 11.38 5.00 11.83
C ASP A 3 11.84 3.54 11.69
N SER A 4 11.46 2.89 10.59
CA SER A 4 11.95 1.56 10.26
C SER A 4 12.75 1.65 8.98
N THR A 5 14.05 1.39 9.10
CA THR A 5 14.92 1.23 7.93
C THR A 5 14.74 -0.16 7.33
N ARG A 6 14.51 -0.22 6.02
CA ARG A 6 14.34 -1.44 5.24
C ARG A 6 15.36 -1.52 4.11
N LEU A 7 15.71 -2.75 3.72
CA LEU A 7 16.47 -3.06 2.54
C LEU A 7 15.55 -3.62 1.46
N PHE A 8 15.49 -2.95 0.32
CA PHE A 8 14.74 -3.35 -0.86
C PHE A 8 15.66 -3.99 -1.90
N PHE A 9 15.26 -5.13 -2.46
CA PHE A 9 16.00 -5.86 -3.47
C PHE A 9 15.46 -5.54 -4.87
N LYS A 10 16.26 -4.83 -5.69
CA LYS A 10 15.87 -4.35 -7.03
C LYS A 10 15.85 -5.45 -8.07
N GLN A 11 16.59 -6.54 -7.84
CA GLN A 11 16.64 -7.74 -8.68
C GLN A 11 17.05 -8.96 -7.85
N ASP A 12 16.93 -10.15 -8.45
CA ASP A 12 17.39 -11.39 -7.85
C ASP A 12 18.87 -11.30 -7.51
N THR A 13 19.22 -11.57 -6.26
CA THR A 13 20.61 -11.50 -5.82
C THR A 13 20.89 -12.39 -4.62
N VAL A 14 22.12 -12.31 -4.12
CA VAL A 14 22.60 -13.10 -2.99
C VAL A 14 23.13 -12.19 -1.91
N LEU A 15 22.70 -12.46 -0.68
CA LEU A 15 23.37 -11.99 0.51
C LEU A 15 24.54 -12.92 0.82
N LYS A 16 25.65 -12.33 1.27
CA LYS A 16 26.91 -13.03 1.54
C LYS A 16 27.34 -12.80 2.98
N GLN A 17 28.02 -13.75 3.61
CA GLN A 17 28.60 -13.51 4.94
C GLN A 17 29.92 -12.72 4.89
N GLU A 18 30.54 -12.66 3.71
CA GLU A 18 31.81 -11.98 3.47
C GLU A 18 31.72 -11.13 2.19
N PRO A 19 32.42 -9.99 2.10
CA PRO A 19 32.37 -9.08 0.96
C PRO A 19 33.23 -9.57 -0.23
N VAL A 20 33.24 -10.88 -0.50
CA VAL A 20 33.96 -11.52 -1.62
C VAL A 20 32.99 -11.92 -2.73
N GLN A 21 33.49 -12.41 -3.86
CA GLN A 21 32.62 -12.93 -4.92
C GLN A 21 31.82 -14.14 -4.43
N SER A 22 30.53 -14.21 -4.76
CA SER A 22 29.65 -15.27 -4.26
C SER A 22 30.05 -16.67 -4.74
N SER A 23 30.73 -16.79 -5.87
CA SER A 23 31.28 -18.06 -6.38
C SER A 23 32.39 -18.62 -5.51
N MET A 24 33.06 -17.79 -4.72
CA MET A 24 34.12 -18.20 -3.79
C MET A 24 33.55 -18.63 -2.42
N LEU A 25 32.25 -18.42 -2.17
CA LEU A 25 31.62 -18.74 -0.90
C LEU A 25 30.88 -20.08 -0.97
N PRO A 26 30.99 -20.91 0.07
CA PRO A 26 30.20 -22.13 0.17
C PRO A 26 28.71 -21.81 0.33
N SER A 27 27.85 -22.75 -0.05
CA SER A 27 26.39 -22.59 -0.12
C SER A 27 25.72 -22.24 1.23
N ASN A 28 26.38 -22.55 2.35
CA ASN A 28 25.94 -22.20 3.70
C ASN A 28 26.24 -20.74 4.10
N LYS A 29 27.15 -20.06 3.38
CA LYS A 29 27.51 -18.65 3.58
C LYS A 29 26.83 -17.70 2.61
N ILE A 30 25.90 -18.21 1.80
CA ILE A 30 25.10 -17.44 0.85
C ILE A 30 23.62 -17.64 1.13
N GLN A 31 22.85 -16.58 0.87
CA GLN A 31 21.40 -16.63 0.90
C GLN A 31 20.87 -15.97 -0.36
N LYS A 32 20.17 -16.76 -1.20
CA LYS A 32 19.46 -16.22 -2.36
C LYS A 32 18.26 -15.41 -1.88
N VAL A 33 18.07 -14.24 -2.48
CA VAL A 33 16.96 -13.33 -2.21
C VAL A 33 16.36 -12.89 -3.54
N PRO A 34 15.06 -13.13 -3.77
CA PRO A 34 14.39 -12.73 -5.00
C PRO A 34 14.16 -11.21 -5.05
N GLN A 35 14.00 -10.69 -6.26
CA GLN A 35 13.57 -9.33 -6.55
C GLN A 35 12.29 -8.98 -5.78
N GLY A 36 12.16 -7.72 -5.38
CA GLY A 36 10.97 -7.21 -4.71
C GLY A 36 10.92 -7.52 -3.20
N THR A 37 11.88 -8.29 -2.69
CA THR A 37 11.95 -8.58 -1.25
C THR A 37 12.21 -7.30 -0.45
N LEU A 38 11.57 -7.17 0.72
CA LEU A 38 11.83 -6.13 1.71
C LEU A 38 12.24 -6.75 3.04
N LEU A 39 13.42 -6.40 3.54
CA LEU A 39 13.93 -6.87 4.83
C LEU A 39 14.08 -5.70 5.81
N VAL A 40 13.60 -5.88 7.04
CA VAL A 40 13.77 -4.87 8.10
C VAL A 40 15.18 -4.95 8.66
N LEU A 41 15.88 -3.82 8.61
CA LEU A 41 17.24 -3.71 9.12
C LEU A 41 17.22 -3.36 10.60
N ASP A 42 18.15 -3.96 11.34
CA ASP A 42 18.54 -3.53 12.68
C ASP A 42 19.59 -2.41 12.57
N SER A 43 20.60 -2.62 11.72
CA SER A 43 21.66 -1.67 11.41
C SER A 43 22.23 -1.93 10.02
N TYR A 44 22.92 -0.93 9.46
CA TYR A 44 23.70 -1.07 8.23
C TYR A 44 24.94 -0.17 8.24
N GLU A 45 25.92 -0.52 7.44
CA GLU A 45 27.17 0.21 7.25
C GLU A 45 27.57 0.15 5.77
N ARG A 46 28.09 1.26 5.24
CA ARG A 46 28.70 1.32 3.89
C ARG A 46 30.22 1.39 4.03
N PRO A 47 30.91 0.25 4.14
CA PRO A 47 32.37 0.24 4.04
C PRO A 47 32.81 0.81 2.68
N ALA A 48 34.08 1.20 2.54
CA ALA A 48 34.65 1.78 1.31
C ALA A 48 34.71 0.83 0.09
N ASN A 49 33.93 -0.26 0.12
CA ASN A 49 33.79 -1.23 -0.96
C ASN A 49 32.36 -1.14 -1.56
N SER A 50 32.11 -1.85 -2.66
CA SER A 50 30.81 -1.86 -3.34
C SER A 50 29.73 -2.70 -2.62
N HIS A 51 29.88 -2.97 -1.33
CA HIS A 51 28.97 -3.80 -0.53
C HIS A 51 28.47 -3.04 0.69
N ILE A 52 27.20 -3.24 1.00
CA ILE A 52 26.57 -2.75 2.22
C ILE A 52 26.57 -3.89 3.24
N ARG A 53 27.13 -3.65 4.42
CA ARG A 53 27.04 -4.56 5.56
C ARG A 53 25.71 -4.30 6.27
N ILE A 54 24.94 -5.35 6.55
CA ILE A 54 23.59 -5.27 7.11
C ILE A 54 23.42 -6.23 8.29
N SER A 55 22.63 -5.83 9.26
CA SER A 55 22.13 -6.67 10.35
C SER A 55 20.60 -6.67 10.29
N LEU A 56 19.96 -7.82 10.51
CA LEU A 56 18.51 -7.98 10.37
C LEU A 56 17.84 -8.05 11.75
N LYS A 57 16.74 -7.31 11.93
CA LYS A 57 16.11 -7.12 13.25
C LYS A 57 15.44 -8.39 13.78
N ASN A 58 14.64 -9.06 12.95
CA ASN A 58 13.80 -10.20 13.36
C ASN A 58 13.93 -11.41 12.42
N LEU A 59 14.99 -11.46 11.61
CA LEU A 59 15.14 -12.48 10.60
C LEU A 59 16.47 -13.22 10.76
N LYS A 60 16.41 -14.54 10.71
CA LYS A 60 17.57 -15.42 10.74
C LYS A 60 17.66 -16.15 9.41
N PHE A 61 18.80 -16.04 8.77
CA PHE A 61 19.13 -16.91 7.64
C PHE A 61 20.01 -18.04 8.13
N LYS A 62 19.70 -19.27 7.70
CA LYS A 62 20.47 -20.47 8.06
C LYS A 62 20.65 -20.66 9.59
N GLY A 63 19.68 -20.20 10.37
CA GLY A 63 19.69 -20.30 11.85
C GLY A 63 20.59 -19.29 12.57
N LEU A 64 21.36 -18.46 11.86
CA LEU A 64 22.37 -17.58 12.43
C LEU A 64 21.90 -16.11 12.39
N ARG A 65 22.07 -15.41 13.52
CA ARG A 65 21.97 -13.93 13.59
C ARG A 65 23.37 -13.38 13.31
N MET A 66 23.69 -13.21 12.03
CA MET A 66 24.98 -12.69 11.58
C MET A 66 24.79 -11.50 10.65
N ASN A 67 25.84 -10.70 10.52
CA ASN A 67 25.86 -9.61 9.56
C ASN A 67 26.02 -10.20 8.15
N TRP A 68 25.29 -9.63 7.20
CA TRP A 68 25.35 -10.01 5.80
C TRP A 68 25.88 -8.85 4.98
N TYR A 69 26.34 -9.15 3.76
CA TYR A 69 26.76 -8.19 2.76
C TYR A 69 25.83 -8.28 1.56
N ALA A 70 25.28 -7.15 1.18
CA ALA A 70 24.51 -6.97 -0.05
C ALA A 70 25.35 -6.15 -1.04
N PHE A 71 25.31 -6.50 -2.32
CA PHE A 71 25.93 -5.67 -3.36
C PHE A 71 25.09 -4.40 -3.57
N GLU A 72 25.70 -3.22 -3.42
CA GLU A 72 24.99 -1.93 -3.43
C GLU A 72 24.20 -1.71 -4.72
N GLY A 73 24.73 -2.16 -5.86
CA GLY A 73 24.06 -2.05 -7.15
C GLY A 73 22.71 -2.78 -7.22
N HIS A 74 22.46 -3.79 -6.39
CA HIS A 74 21.24 -4.62 -6.44
C HIS A 74 20.21 -4.27 -5.37
N VAL A 75 20.56 -3.37 -4.43
CA VAL A 75 19.68 -3.02 -3.31
C VAL A 75 19.44 -1.53 -3.23
N ALA A 76 18.45 -1.15 -2.43
CA ALA A 76 18.19 0.23 -2.02
C ALA A 76 17.82 0.24 -0.53
N ILE A 77 18.27 1.24 0.21
CA ILE A 77 17.85 1.48 1.59
C ILE A 77 16.65 2.41 1.56
N VAL A 78 15.56 1.99 2.20
CA VAL A 78 14.31 2.75 2.28
C VAL A 78 14.04 3.04 3.75
N GLN A 79 13.89 4.31 4.09
CA GLN A 79 13.41 4.74 5.41
C GLN A 79 11.92 5.00 5.30
N GLU A 80 11.14 4.19 6.00
CA GLU A 80 9.72 4.38 6.12
C GLU A 80 9.42 4.85 7.55
N GLN A 81 8.85 6.04 7.63
CA GLN A 81 8.22 6.48 8.85
C GLN A 81 7.00 5.59 9.07
N ILE A 82 7.10 4.65 10.03
CA ILE A 82 5.91 3.96 10.51
C ILE A 82 5.16 5.02 11.32
N GLN A 83 4.28 5.76 10.64
CA GLN A 83 3.15 6.35 11.34
C GLN A 83 2.43 5.15 11.93
N ALA A 84 2.43 5.04 13.27
CA ALA A 84 1.61 4.06 13.97
C ALA A 84 0.27 4.11 13.27
N VAL A 85 -0.17 2.99 12.67
CA VAL A 85 -1.38 2.92 11.82
C VAL A 85 -2.41 3.78 12.49
N ASP A 86 -2.58 5.00 11.97
CA ASP A 86 -3.46 5.94 12.65
C ASP A 86 -4.79 5.24 12.61
N SER A 87 -5.27 4.94 13.81
CA SER A 87 -6.44 4.14 14.09
C SER A 87 -7.47 4.43 13.01
N ILE A 88 -8.10 3.39 12.47
CA ILE A 88 -9.34 3.35 11.69
C ILE A 88 -9.88 4.72 11.18
N SER A 89 -10.08 5.71 12.05
CA SER A 89 -10.09 7.17 11.82
C SER A 89 -9.35 7.73 10.58
N LYS A 90 -8.05 7.45 10.31
CA LYS A 90 -7.38 8.01 9.10
C LYS A 90 -7.78 7.31 7.79
N SER A 91 -8.12 6.03 7.84
CA SER A 91 -8.74 5.35 6.70
C SER A 91 -10.17 5.84 6.46
N ILE A 92 -10.93 6.12 7.53
CA ILE A 92 -12.27 6.73 7.44
C ILE A 92 -12.19 8.09 6.74
N SER A 93 -11.26 8.97 7.11
CA SER A 93 -11.19 10.32 6.49
C SER A 93 -10.78 10.29 5.01
N LYS A 94 -9.81 9.44 4.62
CA LYS A 94 -9.46 9.26 3.19
C LYS A 94 -10.59 8.59 2.39
N GLN A 95 -11.36 7.70 3.02
CA GLN A 95 -12.52 7.08 2.41
C GLN A 95 -13.70 8.06 2.33
N GLN A 96 -13.86 8.99 3.28
CA GLN A 96 -14.85 10.07 3.25
C GLN A 96 -14.61 11.03 2.08
N GLU A 97 -13.36 11.42 1.81
CA GLU A 97 -13.04 12.29 0.66
C GLU A 97 -13.25 11.60 -0.69
N LYS A 98 -12.97 10.30 -0.81
CA LYS A 98 -13.22 9.54 -2.04
C LYS A 98 -14.71 9.22 -2.26
N ASN A 99 -15.53 9.30 -1.21
CA ASN A 99 -16.93 8.88 -1.21
C ASN A 99 -17.92 10.07 -1.13
N THR A 100 -17.43 11.32 -1.27
CA THR A 100 -18.26 12.51 -1.38
C THR A 100 -18.12 13.16 -2.75
N LEU A 101 -19.16 12.99 -3.58
CA LEU A 101 -19.37 13.85 -4.74
C LEU A 101 -20.01 15.15 -4.24
N LYS A 102 -19.28 16.28 -4.31
CA LYS A 102 -19.88 17.60 -4.09
C LYS A 102 -20.66 17.98 -5.35
N VAL A 103 -21.96 17.77 -5.32
CA VAL A 103 -22.88 18.22 -6.37
C VAL A 103 -23.33 19.63 -6.01
N THR A 104 -22.87 20.63 -6.77
CA THR A 104 -23.40 22.00 -6.67
C THR A 104 -24.78 22.04 -7.29
N THR A 105 -25.81 22.31 -6.50
CA THR A 105 -27.20 22.42 -6.96
C THR A 105 -27.52 23.87 -7.28
N TYR A 106 -28.00 24.16 -8.49
CA TYR A 106 -28.60 25.45 -8.82
C TYR A 106 -30.10 25.36 -8.53
N SER A 107 -30.53 25.78 -7.34
CA SER A 107 -31.95 26.05 -7.10
C SER A 107 -32.27 27.42 -7.68
N ASN A 108 -32.78 27.47 -8.91
CA ASN A 108 -33.53 28.65 -9.34
C ASN A 108 -34.81 28.68 -8.49
N SER A 109 -35.09 29.81 -7.84
CA SER A 109 -36.21 29.97 -6.89
C SER A 109 -37.59 29.73 -7.49
N ASP A 110 -37.67 29.61 -8.82
CA ASP A 110 -38.93 29.66 -9.57
C ASP A 110 -39.29 28.33 -10.25
N GLN A 111 -38.49 27.27 -10.08
CA GLN A 111 -38.80 25.93 -10.61
C GLN A 111 -38.39 24.84 -9.63
N GLU A 112 -39.38 24.17 -9.03
CA GLU A 112 -39.23 22.96 -8.21
C GLU A 112 -38.80 21.74 -9.06
N CYS A 113 -37.61 21.80 -9.66
CA CYS A 113 -37.06 20.70 -10.45
C CYS A 113 -36.17 19.81 -9.56
N PRO A 114 -36.55 18.54 -9.32
CA PRO A 114 -35.70 17.63 -8.55
C PRO A 114 -34.39 17.33 -9.31
N LEU A 115 -33.35 17.01 -8.53
CA LEU A 115 -32.01 16.72 -9.04
C LEU A 115 -32.02 15.53 -10.01
N LYS A 116 -31.56 15.76 -11.24
CA LYS A 116 -31.39 14.71 -12.24
C LYS A 116 -30.03 14.03 -12.08
N LEU A 117 -30.04 12.75 -11.70
CA LEU A 117 -28.85 11.91 -11.64
C LEU A 117 -28.83 10.94 -12.84
N ILE A 118 -27.79 11.02 -13.65
CA ILE A 118 -27.58 10.12 -14.80
C ILE A 118 -26.45 9.15 -14.44
N ILE A 119 -26.73 7.86 -14.53
CA ILE A 119 -25.75 6.81 -14.25
C ILE A 119 -25.57 5.98 -15.52
N ASN A 120 -24.37 6.01 -16.09
CA ASN A 120 -24.04 5.41 -17.38
C ASN A 120 -23.61 3.94 -17.31
N THR A 121 -23.65 3.35 -16.11
CA THR A 121 -23.31 1.95 -15.85
C THR A 121 -24.17 1.46 -14.68
N ASP A 122 -24.36 0.15 -14.57
CA ASP A 122 -25.01 -0.42 -13.40
C ASP A 122 -24.23 -0.06 -12.14
N THR A 123 -24.90 0.51 -11.16
CA THR A 123 -24.29 0.97 -9.91
C THR A 123 -25.11 0.60 -8.69
N MET A 124 -24.47 0.61 -7.52
CA MET A 124 -25.11 0.34 -6.23
C MET A 124 -24.89 1.53 -5.31
N LEU A 125 -25.97 2.23 -4.96
CA LEU A 125 -25.91 3.32 -3.97
C LEU A 125 -25.99 2.72 -2.57
N LYS A 126 -25.03 3.09 -1.73
CA LYS A 126 -24.92 2.63 -0.34
C LYS A 126 -25.41 3.72 0.61
N ARG A 127 -26.20 3.34 1.61
CA ARG A 127 -26.70 4.28 2.65
C ARG A 127 -25.68 4.57 3.78
N ALA A 128 -24.53 3.90 3.78
CA ALA A 128 -23.48 4.11 4.77
C ALA A 128 -22.07 4.03 4.14
N PRO A 129 -21.08 4.75 4.69
CA PRO A 129 -19.71 4.80 4.17
C PRO A 129 -18.87 3.56 4.57
N VAL A 130 -19.43 2.36 4.40
CA VAL A 130 -18.76 1.07 4.66
C VAL A 130 -18.75 0.23 3.38
N ASP A 131 -17.93 -0.83 3.34
CA ASP A 131 -17.89 -1.77 2.21
C ASP A 131 -19.25 -2.48 2.07
N SER A 132 -19.72 -2.70 0.84
CA SER A 132 -21.03 -3.29 0.56
C SER A 132 -21.18 -4.71 1.09
N ARG A 133 -20.09 -5.44 1.28
CA ARG A 133 -20.08 -6.79 1.86
C ARG A 133 -20.57 -6.84 3.32
N TYR A 134 -20.57 -5.69 4.01
CA TYR A 134 -21.05 -5.57 5.39
C TYR A 134 -22.41 -4.90 5.50
N LEU A 135 -23.05 -4.56 4.37
CA LEU A 135 -24.37 -3.95 4.34
C LEU A 135 -25.44 -5.03 4.14
N SER A 136 -26.60 -4.83 4.77
CA SER A 136 -27.80 -5.60 4.43
C SER A 136 -28.30 -5.23 3.04
N GLU A 137 -29.01 -6.14 2.35
CA GLU A 137 -29.60 -5.85 1.03
C GLU A 137 -30.51 -4.62 1.08
N ASP A 138 -31.25 -4.40 2.17
CA ASP A 138 -32.12 -3.22 2.35
C ASP A 138 -31.33 -1.90 2.45
N SER A 139 -30.04 -1.97 2.81
CA SER A 139 -29.15 -0.81 2.89
C SER A 139 -28.46 -0.49 1.55
N ILE A 140 -28.79 -1.24 0.50
CA ILE A 140 -28.23 -1.09 -0.84
C ILE A 140 -29.34 -0.86 -1.85
N GLN A 141 -29.22 0.22 -2.62
CA GLN A 141 -30.08 0.48 -3.75
C GLN A 141 -29.34 0.15 -5.05
N LYS A 142 -29.75 -0.92 -5.73
CA LYS A 142 -29.27 -1.25 -7.07
C LYS A 142 -29.91 -0.28 -8.07
N ILE A 143 -29.08 0.38 -8.88
CA ILE A 143 -29.50 1.30 -9.94
C ILE A 143 -28.95 0.74 -11.26
N PRO A 144 -29.81 0.25 -12.16
CA PRO A 144 -29.37 -0.11 -13.49
C PRO A 144 -28.93 1.14 -14.26
N VAL A 145 -28.12 0.96 -15.30
CA VAL A 145 -27.78 2.03 -16.24
C VAL A 145 -29.04 2.74 -16.73
N GLY A 146 -29.06 4.07 -16.65
CA GLY A 146 -30.22 4.87 -17.03
C GLY A 146 -30.34 6.19 -16.28
N ILE A 147 -31.47 6.87 -16.54
CA ILE A 147 -31.84 8.11 -15.85
C ILE A 147 -32.73 7.73 -14.67
N LEU A 148 -32.35 8.15 -13.46
CA LEU A 148 -33.27 8.15 -12.34
C LEU A 148 -34.11 9.43 -12.43
N ASP A 149 -35.26 9.31 -13.08
CA ASP A 149 -36.24 10.39 -13.16
C ASP A 149 -37.34 10.12 -12.12
N GLN A 150 -37.26 10.78 -10.97
CA GLN A 150 -38.45 10.97 -10.13
C GLN A 150 -39.12 12.26 -10.59
N SER A 151 -40.17 12.05 -11.38
CA SER A 151 -41.26 12.97 -11.70
C SER A 151 -41.02 13.91 -12.88
N TYR A 152 -41.82 13.67 -13.92
CA TYR A 152 -42.13 14.59 -15.01
C TYR A 152 -42.42 15.99 -14.49
N CYS A 153 -41.67 16.98 -14.98
CA CYS A 153 -42.12 18.37 -15.00
C CYS A 153 -43.41 18.45 -15.85
N LYS A 154 -44.49 18.99 -15.29
CA LYS A 154 -45.60 19.51 -16.08
C LYS A 154 -45.33 20.96 -16.45
#